data_AF-A0A945IZ71-F1
#
_entry.id   AF-A0A945IZ71-F1
#
_cell.length_a   1.000
_cell.length_b   1.000
_cell.length_c   1.000
_cell.angle_alpha   90.00
_cell.angle_beta   90.00
_cell.angle_gamma   90.00
#
_symmetry.space_group_name_H-M   'P 1'
#
loop_
_entity.id
_entity.type
_entity.pdbx_description
1 polymer ?
#
loop_
_entity_poly.entity_id
_entity_poly.type
_entity_poly.pdbx_seq_one_letter_code
_entity_poly.pdbx_strand_id
1 'polypeptide(L)' 'MTRQQALLTLGLNMSAREAEIRSAWRKKAKFFHPDSPYADERGFFLAQEAYHTLIPPVPKAFRVQARSRSF' A
#
# COMPACT_ATOMS: atom_id res chain seq x y z
N MET A 1 -8.83 -7.47 4.39
CA MET A 1 -8.38 -7.12 5.76
C MET A 1 -9.08 -5.87 6.31
N THR A 2 -9.25 -5.71 7.64
CA THR A 2 -9.78 -4.45 8.23
C THR A 2 -8.68 -3.38 8.42
N ARG A 3 -9.06 -2.10 8.58
CA ARG A 3 -8.08 -1.00 8.80
C ARG A 3 -7.20 -1.24 10.03
N GLN A 4 -7.78 -1.70 11.14
CA GLN A 4 -7.05 -1.96 12.38
C GLN A 4 -6.05 -3.11 12.20
N GLN A 5 -6.49 -4.21 11.57
CA GLN A 5 -5.61 -5.32 11.22
C GLN A 5 -4.46 -4.87 10.30
N ALA A 6 -4.73 -4.02 9.31
CA ALA A 6 -3.71 -3.50 8.42
C ALA A 6 -2.63 -2.68 9.16
N LEU A 7 -3.03 -1.85 10.13
CA LEU A 7 -2.08 -1.09 10.96
C LEU A 7 -1.21 -2.03 11.81
N LEU A 8 -1.82 -3.04 12.42
CA LEU A 8 -1.10 -4.05 13.21
C LEU A 8 -0.12 -4.85 12.33
N THR A 9 -0.52 -5.26 11.13
CA THR A 9 0.34 -5.96 10.16
C THR A 9 1.56 -5.13 9.78
N LEU A 10 1.41 -3.80 9.66
CA LEU A 10 2.52 -2.88 9.43
C LEU A 10 3.31 -2.51 10.69
N GLY A 11 2.87 -2.95 11.88
CA GLY A 11 3.52 -2.64 13.16
C GLY A 11 3.30 -1.19 13.61
N LEU A 12 2.15 -0.62 13.25
CA LEU A 12 1.79 0.78 13.52
C LEU A 12 0.66 0.87 14.56
N ASN A 13 0.61 2.00 15.25
CA ASN A 13 -0.48 2.33 16.15
C ASN A 13 -1.74 2.77 15.37
N MET A 14 -2.87 2.89 16.07
CA MET A 14 -4.13 3.32 15.45
C MET A 14 -4.15 4.79 15.01
N SER A 15 -3.22 5.61 15.52
CA SER A 15 -3.10 7.04 15.19
C SER A 15 -2.07 7.32 14.08
N ALA A 16 -1.52 6.27 13.44
CA ALA A 16 -0.45 6.41 12.48
C ALA A 16 -0.91 7.17 11.23
N ARG A 17 -0.08 8.12 10.82
CA ARG A 17 -0.33 8.97 9.66
C ARG A 17 0.10 8.29 8.37
N GLU A 18 -0.40 8.78 7.25
CA GLU A 18 -0.10 8.23 5.91
C GLU A 18 1.41 8.18 5.59
N ALA A 19 2.17 9.17 6.06
CA ALA A 19 3.63 9.19 5.92
C ALA A 19 4.31 8.03 6.68
N GLU A 20 3.80 7.71 7.88
CA GLU A 20 4.29 6.59 8.69
C GLU A 20 3.92 5.25 8.07
N ILE A 21 2.70 5.15 7.52
CA ILE A 21 2.22 3.98 6.75
C ILE A 21 3.13 3.69 5.55
N ARG A 22 3.45 4.72 4.75
CA ARG A 22 4.39 4.60 3.62
C ARG A 22 5.81 4.23 4.06
N SER A 23 6.27 4.75 5.19
CA SER A 23 7.59 4.43 5.75
C SER A 23 7.65 2.97 6.24
N ALA A 24 6.66 2.54 7.01
CA ALA A 24 6.56 1.18 7.53
C ALA A 24 6.44 0.14 6.41
N TRP A 25 5.64 0.41 5.39
CA TRP A 25 5.54 -0.43 4.19
C TRP A 25 6.91 -0.63 3.53
N ARG A 26 7.64 0.45 3.22
CA ARG A 26 8.97 0.34 2.60
C ARG A 26 9.96 -0.46 3.44
N LYS A 27 9.92 -0.30 4.77
CA LYS A 27 10.77 -1.07 5.69
C LYS A 27 10.44 -2.56 5.64
N LYS A 28 9.17 -2.94 5.72
CA LYS A 28 8.72 -4.34 5.63
C LYS A 28 8.96 -4.95 4.26
N ALA A 29 8.68 -4.21 3.19
CA ALA A 29 8.94 -4.64 1.81
C ALA A 29 10.43 -4.96 1.60
N LYS A 30 11.34 -4.10 2.10
CA LYS A 30 12.79 -4.36 2.06
C LYS A 30 13.18 -5.57 2.92
N PHE A 31 12.57 -5.72 4.10
CA PHE A 31 12.89 -6.81 5.03
C PHE A 31 12.45 -8.19 4.51
N PHE A 32 11.25 -8.27 3.93
CA PHE A 32 10.67 -9.51 3.40
C PHE A 32 11.01 -9.81 1.93
N HIS A 33 11.75 -8.92 1.26
CA HIS A 33 12.16 -9.11 -0.13
C HIS A 33 12.92 -10.44 -0.30
N PRO A 34 12.77 -11.17 -1.42
CA PRO A 34 13.51 -12.42 -1.67
C PRO A 34 15.04 -12.26 -1.58
N ASP A 35 15.56 -11.08 -1.89
CA ASP A 35 17.00 -10.78 -1.76
C ASP A 35 17.47 -10.49 -0.31
N SER A 36 16.54 -10.48 0.66
CA SER A 36 16.85 -10.30 2.08
C SER A 36 17.12 -11.66 2.74
N PRO A 37 18.03 -11.74 3.73
CA PRO A 37 18.20 -12.95 4.53
C PRO A 37 16.95 -13.36 5.33
N TYR A 38 15.98 -12.44 5.45
CA TYR A 38 14.69 -12.67 6.11
C TYR A 38 13.54 -12.71 5.11
N ALA A 39 13.81 -13.16 3.88
CA ALA A 39 12.81 -13.33 2.82
C ALA A 39 11.59 -14.09 3.33
N ASP A 40 10.42 -13.50 3.14
CA ASP A 40 9.14 -14.11 3.47
C ASP A 40 8.09 -13.58 2.50
N GLU A 41 7.81 -14.36 1.46
CA GLU A 41 6.82 -13.99 0.44
C GLU A 41 5.44 -13.76 1.06
N ARG A 42 5.03 -14.59 2.03
CA ARG A 42 3.71 -14.47 2.67
C ARG A 42 3.66 -13.18 3.47
N GLY A 43 4.71 -12.90 4.25
CA GLY A 43 4.87 -11.64 4.99
C GLY A 43 4.87 -10.41 4.08
N PHE A 44 5.51 -10.51 2.91
CA PHE A 44 5.52 -9.46 1.90
C PHE A 44 4.11 -9.16 1.36
N PHE A 45 3.39 -10.19 0.91
CA PHE A 45 2.03 -10.01 0.37
C PHE A 45 1.03 -9.53 1.43
N LEU A 46 1.15 -9.99 2.68
CA LEU A 46 0.33 -9.49 3.79
C LEU A 46 0.59 -8.00 4.07
N ALA A 47 1.86 -7.60 4.10
CA ALA A 47 2.22 -6.19 4.26
C ALA A 47 1.76 -5.34 3.07
N GLN A 48 1.75 -5.91 1.86
CA GLN A 48 1.26 -5.26 0.65
C GLN A 48 -0.26 -5.04 0.71
N GLU A 49 -1.04 -6.07 1.08
CA GLU A 49 -2.49 -5.95 1.29
C GLU A 49 -2.79 -4.88 2.36
N ALA A 50 -1.98 -4.81 3.42
CA ALA A 50 -2.11 -3.81 4.48
C ALA A 50 -1.93 -2.40 3.96
N TYR A 51 -0.88 -2.19 3.18
CA TYR A 51 -0.61 -0.91 2.57
C TYR A 51 -1.75 -0.46 1.65
N HIS A 52 -2.24 -1.34 0.76
CA HIS A 52 -3.35 -1.01 -0.15
C HIS A 52 -4.68 -0.76 0.58
N THR A 53 -4.93 -1.45 1.68
CA THR A 53 -6.11 -1.23 2.53
C THR A 53 -6.08 0.17 3.18
N LEU A 54 -4.89 0.64 3.57
CA LEU A 54 -4.73 1.93 4.26
C LEU A 54 -4.60 3.11 3.30
N ILE A 55 -3.99 2.90 2.14
CA ILE A 55 -3.74 3.90 1.11
C ILE A 55 -4.29 3.34 -0.20
N PRO A 56 -5.61 3.48 -0.45
CA PRO A 56 -6.18 3.04 -1.70
C PRO A 56 -5.52 3.81 -2.85
N PRO A 57 -5.23 3.15 -3.98
CA PRO A 57 -4.72 3.85 -5.14
C PRO A 57 -5.73 4.92 -5.54
N VAL A 58 -5.24 6.14 -5.82
CA VAL A 58 -6.09 7.21 -6.35
C VAL A 58 -6.79 6.64 -7.59
N PRO A 59 -8.13 6.69 -7.66
CA PRO A 59 -8.84 6.28 -8.86
C PRO A 59 -8.21 7.03 -10.02
N LYS A 60 -7.66 6.31 -10.99
CA LYS A 60 -7.16 6.94 -12.21
C LYS A 60 -8.37 7.67 -12.80
N ALA A 61 -8.41 8.99 -12.65
CA ALA A 61 -9.45 9.80 -13.25
C ALA A 61 -9.37 9.52 -14.75
N PHE A 62 -10.34 8.78 -15.28
CA PHE A 62 -10.45 8.54 -16.71
C PHE A 62 -10.65 9.91 -17.34
N ARG A 63 -9.58 10.48 -17.89
CA ARG A 63 -9.63 11.72 -18.65
C ARG A 63 -10.38 11.38 -19.93
N VAL A 64 -11.70 11.55 -19.92
CA VAL A 64 -12.52 11.45 -21.13
C VAL A 64 -12.03 12.55 -22.05
N GLN A 65 -11.24 12.17 -23.06
CA GLN A 65 -10.76 13.09 -24.07
C GLN A 65 -12.00 13.56 -24.84
N ALA A 66 -12.44 14.79 -24.59
CA ALA A 66 -13.55 15.38 -25.30
C ALA A 66 -13.20 15.38 -26.80
N ARG A 67 -13.82 14.46 -27.55
CA ARG A 67 -13.73 14.46 -29.00
C ARG A 67 -14.41 15.75 -29.46
N SER A 68 -13.61 16.72 -29.90
CA SER A 68 -14.09 17.91 -30.59
C SER A 68 -15.00 17.45 -31.74
N ARG A 69 -16.30 17.71 -31.65
CA ARG A 69 -17.22 17.53 -32.78
C ARG A 69 -16.87 18.63 -33.78
N SER A 70 -16.19 18.27 -34.86
CA SER A 70 -16.10 19.12 -36.04
C SER A 70 -17.49 19.18 -36.68
N PHE A 71 -17.99 20.40 -36.87
CA PHE A 71 -19.24 20.70 -37.57
C PHE A 71 -19.03 20.72 -39.08
#